data_AF-A0A285T5X1-F1
#
_entry.id   AF-A0A285T5X1-F1
#
_cell.length_a   1.000
_cell.length_b   1.000
_cell.length_c   1.000
_cell.angle_alpha   90.00
_cell.angle_beta   90.00
_cell.angle_gamma   90.00
#
_symmetry.space_group_name_H-M   'P 1'
#
loop_
_entity.id
_entity.type
_entity.pdbx_description
1 polymer ?
#
loop_
_entity_poly.entity_id
_entity_poly.type
_entity_poly.pdbx_seq_one_letter_code
_entity_poly.pdbx_strand_id
1 'polypeptide(L)' 'MPEDMYFAYGLDKAKKTAQRVYRMIDGLFERKMKDGAWKEAPEQSCILIGEDWDYEEITQEEAERLKVLW' A
#
# COMPACT_ATOMS: atom_id res chain seq x y z
N MET A 1 13.76 -12.29 -7.81
CA MET A 1 12.70 -11.31 -8.13
C MET A 1 12.38 -10.61 -6.82
N PRO A 2 12.07 -9.30 -6.81
CA PRO A 2 11.64 -8.62 -5.59
C PRO A 2 10.46 -9.38 -4.98
N GLU A 3 10.40 -9.52 -3.66
CA GLU A 3 9.25 -10.14 -3.00
C GLU A 3 8.05 -9.20 -3.06
N ASP A 4 6.86 -9.77 -3.21
CA ASP A 4 5.63 -8.99 -3.17
C ASP A 4 5.45 -8.35 -1.80
N MET A 5 5.13 -7.05 -1.77
CA MET A 5 4.98 -6.29 -0.53
C MET A 5 3.67 -5.53 -0.56
N TYR A 6 2.94 -5.52 0.55
CA TYR A 6 1.73 -4.71 0.73
C TYR A 6 1.91 -3.82 1.94
N PHE A 7 1.53 -2.55 1.81
CA PHE A 7 1.74 -1.57 2.87
C PHE A 7 0.69 -0.47 2.84
N ALA A 8 0.47 0.16 3.99
CA ALA A 8 -0.54 1.19 4.16
C ALA A 8 -0.01 2.37 4.99
N TYR A 9 -0.54 3.54 4.69
CA TYR A 9 -0.30 4.77 5.45
C TYR A 9 -1.54 5.15 6.24
N GLY A 10 -1.33 5.57 7.50
CA GLY A 10 -2.41 5.96 8.40
C GLY A 10 -3.43 4.84 8.59
N LEU A 11 -2.94 3.62 8.85
CA LEU A 11 -3.76 2.44 9.07
C LEU A 11 -4.51 2.54 10.41
N ASP A 12 -5.83 2.38 10.37
CA ASP A 12 -6.68 2.21 11.54
C ASP A 12 -7.26 0.79 11.49
N LYS A 13 -6.56 -0.16 12.14
CA LYS A 13 -6.95 -1.58 12.15
C LYS A 13 -8.32 -1.80 12.78
N ALA A 14 -8.69 -1.00 13.78
CA ALA A 14 -9.99 -1.11 14.45
C ALA A 14 -11.13 -0.76 13.48
N LYS A 15 -10.95 0.26 12.64
CA LYS A 15 -11.94 0.69 11.64
C LYS A 15 -11.78 0.04 10.26
N LYS A 16 -10.70 -0.72 10.04
CA LYS A 16 -10.34 -1.30 8.73
C LYS A 16 -10.24 -0.23 7.64
N THR A 17 -9.64 0.91 7.97
CA THR A 17 -9.41 2.01 7.04
C THR A 17 -7.93 2.33 6.94
N ALA A 18 -7.50 2.85 5.79
CA ALA A 18 -6.17 3.42 5.62
C ALA A 18 -6.29 4.72 4.81
N GLN A 19 -5.39 5.67 5.03
CA GLN A 19 -5.33 6.86 4.18
C GLN A 19 -4.94 6.45 2.76
N ARG A 20 -3.89 5.65 2.63
CA ARG A 20 -3.40 5.11 1.35
C ARG A 20 -3.00 3.65 1.53
N VAL A 21 -3.16 2.85 0.48
CA VAL A 21 -2.73 1.45 0.44
C VAL A 21 -1.96 1.25 -0.86
N TYR A 22 -0.83 0.57 -0.76
CA TYR A 22 0.07 0.30 -1.86
C TYR A 22 0.44 -1.17 -1.89
N ARG A 23 0.89 -1.62 -3.06
CA ARG A 23 1.54 -2.92 -3.25
C ARG A 23 2.73 -2.76 -4.19
N MET A 24 3.73 -3.61 -3.98
CA MET A 24 4.80 -3.85 -4.93
C MET A 24 4.63 -5.28 -5.42
N ILE A 25 4.37 -5.46 -6.72
CA ILE A 25 4.22 -6.77 -7.35
C ILE A 25 5.18 -6.82 -8.54
N ASP A 26 6.05 -7.84 -8.60
CA ASP A 26 7.09 -7.96 -9.63
C ASP A 26 7.99 -6.70 -9.77
N GLY A 27 8.17 -5.96 -8.66
CA GLY A 27 8.93 -4.70 -8.63
C GLY A 27 8.18 -3.46 -9.14
N LEU A 28 6.90 -3.58 -9.48
CA LEU A 28 6.04 -2.47 -9.87
C LEU A 28 5.19 -2.01 -8.68
N PHE A 29 5.21 -0.71 -8.41
CA PHE A 29 4.40 -0.11 -7.37
C PHE A 29 3.03 0.30 -7.90
N GLU A 30 2.00 -0.06 -7.15
CA GLU A 30 0.62 0.35 -7.42
C GLU A 30 -0.05 0.84 -6.15
N ARG A 31 -0.95 1.81 -6.30
CA ARG A 31 -1.81 2.34 -5.24
C ARG A 31 -3.24 1.86 -5.43
N LYS A 32 -3.87 1.42 -4.34
CA LYS A 32 -5.30 1.13 -4.30
C LYS A 32 -6.09 2.43 -4.23
N MET A 33 -7.02 2.59 -5.14
CA MET A 33 -7.95 3.71 -5.24
C MET A 33 -9.21 3.44 -4.40
N LYS A 34 -10.04 4.48 -4.18
CA LYS A 34 -11.28 4.38 -3.38
C LYS A 34 -12.32 3.41 -3.96
N ASP A 35 -12.32 3.25 -5.28
CA ASP A 35 -13.15 2.29 -6.01
C ASP A 35 -12.58 0.86 -5.96
N GLY A 36 -11.41 0.67 -5.34
CA GLY A 36 -10.71 -0.61 -5.24
C GLY A 36 -9.78 -0.92 -6.42
N ALA A 37 -9.73 -0.07 -7.45
CA ALA A 37 -8.80 -0.26 -8.56
C ALA A 37 -7.36 -0.02 -8.12
N TRP A 38 -6.42 -0.75 -8.71
CA TRP A 38 -4.99 -0.51 -8.55
C TRP A 38 -4.48 0.33 -9.72
N LYS A 39 -3.65 1.33 -9.41
CA LYS A 39 -3.03 2.20 -10.42
C LYS A 39 -1.54 2.33 -10.13
N GLU A 40 -0.73 2.39 -11.19
CA GLU A 40 0.70 2.60 -11.07
C GLU A 40 1.03 3.83 -10.20
N ALA A 41 2.00 3.66 -9.30
CA ALA A 41 2.49 4.66 -8.38
C ALA A 41 4.03 4.57 -8.27
N PRO A 42 4.77 4.81 -9.38
CA PRO A 42 6.22 4.64 -9.42
C PRO A 42 6.95 5.59 -8.46
N GLU A 43 6.34 6.69 -8.04
CA GLU A 43 6.88 7.61 -7.03
C GLU A 43 7.16 6.92 -5.69
N GLN A 44 6.49 5.80 -5.42
CA GLN A 44 6.64 5.07 -4.17
C GLN A 44 7.90 4.21 -4.08
N SER A 45 8.74 4.22 -5.12
CA SER A 45 10.06 3.57 -5.07
C SER A 45 10.99 4.15 -4.00
N CYS A 46 10.71 5.35 -3.47
CA CYS A 46 11.47 5.97 -2.37
C CYS A 46 11.52 5.08 -1.10
N ILE A 47 10.55 4.18 -0.93
CA ILE A 47 10.52 3.21 0.18
C ILE A 47 11.73 2.28 0.14
N LEU A 48 12.27 1.97 -1.04
CA LEU A 48 13.41 1.07 -1.23
C LEU A 48 14.76 1.67 -0.79
N ILE A 49 14.82 3.00 -0.68
CA ILE A 49 16.02 3.72 -0.26
C ILE A 49 15.89 4.26 1.18
N GLY A 50 14.85 3.85 1.91
CA GLY A 50 14.64 4.22 3.30
C GLY A 50 14.38 5.72 3.50
N GLU A 51 13.72 6.38 2.55
CA GLU A 51 13.32 7.78 2.69
C GLU A 51 11.93 7.95 3.32
N ASP A 52 11.16 6.86 3.43
CA ASP A 52 9.80 6.85 4.00
C ASP A 52 9.66 5.71 5.01
N TRP A 53 9.26 6.03 6.24
CA TRP A 53 9.22 5.10 7.39
C TRP A 53 7.86 5.04 8.09
N ASP A 54 6.89 5.85 7.67
CA ASP A 54 5.59 5.98 8.35
C ASP A 54 4.52 5.02 7.79
N TYR A 55 4.95 3.95 7.14
CA TYR A 55 4.06 2.91 6.61
C TYR A 55 4.00 1.70 7.56
N GLU A 56 2.87 1.00 7.51
CA GLU A 56 2.72 -0.32 8.11
C GLU A 56 2.65 -1.36 7.00
N GLU A 57 3.48 -2.40 7.08
CA GLU A 57 3.30 -3.59 6.25
C GLU A 57 2.02 -4.32 6.65
N ILE A 58 1.31 -4.80 5.64
CA ILE A 58 0.04 -5.51 5.77
C ILE A 58 0.07 -6.75 4.90
N THR A 59 -0.84 -7.67 5.15
CA THR A 59 -1.06 -8.81 4.27
C THR A 59 -1.83 -8.42 3.02
N GLN A 60 -1.75 -9.24 1.96
CA GLN A 60 -2.62 -9.11 0.79
C GLN A 60 -4.12 -9.09 1.19
N GLU A 61 -4.53 -9.99 2.10
CA GLU A 61 -5.92 -10.08 2.54
C GLU A 61 -6.39 -8.78 3.23
N GLU A 62 -5.52 -8.16 4.02
CA GLU A 62 -5.80 -6.85 4.62
C GLU A 62 -5.89 -5.77 3.53
N ALA A 63 -4.94 -5.74 2.59
CA ALA A 63 -4.93 -4.77 1.50
C ALA A 63 -6.23 -4.82 0.66
N GLU A 64 -6.76 -6.01 0.42
CA GLU A 64 -8.03 -6.22 -0.29
C GLU A 64 -9.24 -5.72 0.51
N ARG A 65 -9.24 -5.90 1.83
CA ARG A 65 -10.38 -5.57 2.71
C ARG A 65 -10.39 -4.13 3.22
N LEU A 66 -9.25 -3.44 3.20
CA LEU A 66 -9.15 -2.05 3.68
C LEU A 66 -9.95 -1.10 2.79
N LYS A 67 -10.69 -0.21 3.45
CA LYS A 67 -11.33 0.95 2.83
C LYS A 67 -10.32 2.10 2.76
N VAL A 68 -9.99 2.52 1.54
CA VAL A 68 -9.05 3.62 1.29
C VAL A 68 -9.77 4.96 1.42
N LEU A 69 -9.17 5.90 2.15
CA LEU A 69 -9.76 7.21 2.40
C LEU A 69 -9.28 8.28 1.41
N TRP A 70 -8.11 8.12 0.79
CA TRP A 70 -7.51 9.07 -0.13
C TRP A 70 -7.15 8.41 -1.46
#